data_AF-A0A2M9P354-F1
#
_entry.id   AF-A0A2M9P354-F1
#
_cell.length_a   1.000
_cell.length_b   1.000
_cell.length_c   1.000
_cell.angle_alpha   90.00
_cell.angle_beta   90.00
_cell.angle_gamma   90.00
#
_symmetry.space_group_name_H-M   'P 1'
#
loop_
_entity.id
_entity.type
_entity.pdbx_description
1 polymer ?
#
loop_
_entity_poly.entity_id
_entity_poly.type
_entity_poly.pdbx_seq_one_letter_code
_entity_poly.pdbx_strand_id
1 'polypeptide(L)'
;MDLPLVLDIEVDQGDIGKSALTAAVRTFLDYLKSQDRKVMIYTYYSFYTNDINVTGYPLWIARYGVNSPGINDWTIWQYTDSGSVKGINGKVDVNKAVDSFLYGLTEEPPTDPETPDLQVTGDTAYSVTKDVFLNQIGRA
;
A
#
# COMPACT_ATOMS: atom_id res chain seq x y z
N MET A 1 -10.73 5.98 -5.02
CA MET A 1 -10.04 5.11 -4.07
C MET A 1 -8.94 5.92 -3.41
N ASP A 2 -8.92 5.94 -2.09
CA ASP A 2 -7.95 6.71 -1.32
C ASP A 2 -7.02 5.77 -0.54
N LEU A 3 -5.73 6.10 -0.53
CA LEU A 3 -4.74 5.43 0.30
C LEU A 3 -4.98 5.78 1.79
N PRO A 4 -4.55 4.92 2.74
CA PRO A 4 -4.60 5.27 4.16
C PRO A 4 -3.77 6.53 4.44
N LEU A 5 -4.09 7.21 5.54
CA LEU A 5 -3.22 8.25 6.07
C LEU A 5 -1.88 7.62 6.48
N VAL A 6 -0.78 8.15 5.95
CA VAL A 6 0.56 7.62 6.23
C VAL A 6 1.25 8.55 7.21
N LEU A 7 1.69 8.01 8.36
CA LEU A 7 2.63 8.70 9.22
C LEU A 7 4.05 8.44 8.71
N ASP A 8 4.71 9.51 8.28
CA ASP A 8 6.14 9.52 7.96
C ASP A 8 6.94 9.69 9.26
N ILE A 9 7.67 8.65 9.66
CA ILE A 9 8.50 8.67 10.87
C ILE A 9 9.92 8.15 10.59
N GLU A 10 10.88 9.08 10.60
CA GLU A 10 12.26 8.82 10.18
C GLU A 10 13.31 9.38 11.15
N VAL A 11 12.87 10.04 12.22
CA VAL A 11 13.74 10.74 13.16
C VAL A 11 13.14 10.73 14.57
N ASP A 12 14.00 10.55 15.57
CA ASP A 12 13.71 10.85 16.96
C ASP A 12 14.01 12.33 17.23
N GLN A 13 13.11 13.21 16.79
CA GLN A 13 13.30 14.65 16.91
C GLN A 13 13.07 15.10 18.36
N GLY A 14 14.11 14.91 19.18
CA GLY A 14 14.08 15.19 20.62
C GLY A 14 14.89 14.20 21.45
N ASP A 15 15.48 13.18 20.83
CA ASP A 15 16.27 12.14 21.50
C ASP A 15 15.51 11.52 22.70
N ILE A 16 14.19 11.33 22.55
CA ILE A 16 13.32 10.84 23.63
C ILE A 16 13.48 9.33 23.84
N GLY A 17 14.12 8.64 22.89
CA GLY A 17 14.45 7.24 22.93
C GLY A 17 13.33 6.33 22.45
N LYS A 18 13.73 5.12 22.02
CA LYS A 18 12.87 4.12 21.36
C LYS A 18 11.51 3.89 22.03
N SER A 19 11.49 3.76 23.36
CA SER A 19 10.26 3.47 24.10
C SER A 19 9.26 4.63 24.03
N ALA A 20 9.73 5.85 24.33
CA ALA A 20 8.89 7.03 24.32
C ALA A 20 8.43 7.38 22.90
N LEU A 21 9.32 7.28 21.91
CA LEU A 21 8.97 7.49 20.51
C LEU A 21 7.93 6.48 20.02
N THR A 22 8.12 5.20 20.34
CA THR A 22 7.13 4.16 20.02
C THR A 22 5.76 4.49 20.63
N ALA A 23 5.72 4.89 21.91
CA ALA A 23 4.47 5.26 22.57
C ALA A 23 3.79 6.46 21.90
N ALA A 24 4.56 7.49 21.52
CA ALA A 24 4.04 8.67 20.82
C ALA A 24 3.45 8.32 19.45
N VAL A 25 4.19 7.54 18.64
CA VAL A 25 3.73 7.08 17.33
C VAL A 25 2.45 6.27 17.44
N ARG A 26 2.39 5.30 18.37
CA ARG A 26 1.19 4.49 18.58
C ARG A 26 0.00 5.33 19.02
N THR A 27 0.20 6.26 19.95
CA THR A 27 -0.85 7.17 20.43
C THR A 27 -1.46 7.98 19.29
N PHE A 28 -0.62 8.52 18.39
CA PHE A 28 -1.08 9.27 17.23
C PHE A 28 -1.90 8.40 16.26
N LEU A 29 -1.41 7.21 15.91
CA LEU A 29 -2.09 6.31 14.98
C LEU A 29 -3.39 5.74 15.55
N ASP A 30 -3.41 5.38 16.84
CA ASP A 30 -4.61 4.89 17.51
C ASP A 30 -5.67 6.00 17.66
N TYR A 31 -5.24 7.27 17.87
CA TYR A 31 -6.16 8.41 17.80
C TYR A 31 -6.82 8.52 16.42
N LEU A 32 -6.06 8.47 15.33
CA LEU A 32 -6.64 8.53 13.98
C LEU A 32 -7.59 7.35 13.70
N LYS A 33 -7.24 6.14 14.15
CA LYS A 33 -8.12 4.97 14.04
C LYS A 33 -9.41 5.15 14.84
N SER A 34 -9.36 5.78 16.02
CA SER A 34 -10.56 6.11 16.80
C SER A 34 -11.51 7.09 16.10
N GLN A 35 -11.02 7.78 15.07
CA GLN A 35 -11.81 8.65 14.19
C GLN A 35 -12.18 7.95 12.87
N ASP A 36 -12.23 6.62 12.85
CA ASP A 36 -12.54 5.79 11.68
C ASP A 36 -11.63 6.04 10.46
N ARG A 37 -10.36 6.43 10.69
CA ARG A 37 -9.39 6.60 9.60
C ARG A 37 -8.55 5.34 9.40
N LYS A 38 -8.36 4.94 8.15
CA LYS A 38 -7.34 3.95 7.75
C LYS A 38 -5.96 4.60 7.87
N VAL A 39 -5.02 3.93 8.54
CA VAL A 39 -3.66 4.45 8.79
C VAL A 39 -2.58 3.45 8.37
N MET A 40 -1.40 3.98 8.07
CA MET A 40 -0.19 3.26 7.68
C MET A 40 1.04 4.00 8.22
N ILE A 41 2.15 3.30 8.38
CA ILE A 41 3.43 3.89 8.80
C ILE A 41 4.40 3.85 7.62
N TYR A 42 5.07 4.96 7.35
CA TYR A 42 6.25 5.01 6.49
C TYR A 42 7.52 5.25 7.33
N THR A 43 8.59 4.53 7.01
CA THR A 43 9.92 4.69 7.60
C THR A 43 10.98 3.95 6.79
N TYR A 44 12.27 4.12 7.09
CA TYR A 44 13.36 3.34 6.48
C TYR A 44 13.82 2.18 7.35
N TYR A 45 14.41 1.17 6.70
CA TYR A 45 14.78 -0.11 7.32
C TYR A 45 15.52 0.00 8.66
N SER A 46 16.60 0.80 8.72
CA SER A 46 17.39 0.93 9.95
C SER A 46 16.58 1.54 11.11
N PHE A 47 15.79 2.58 10.83
CA PHE A 47 14.97 3.23 11.84
C PHE A 47 13.90 2.29 12.39
N TYR A 48 13.21 1.57 11.50
CA TYR A 48 12.21 0.57 11.88
C TYR A 48 12.80 -0.50 12.80
N THR A 49 14.01 -0.99 12.51
CA THR A 49 14.62 -2.06 13.32
C THR A 49 15.19 -1.55 14.65
N ASN A 50 15.76 -0.35 14.66
CA ASN A 50 16.57 0.11 15.78
C ASN A 50 15.80 1.06 16.71
N ASP A 51 14.93 1.91 16.17
CA ASP A 51 14.48 3.11 16.87
C ASP A 51 12.99 3.11 17.25
N ILE A 52 12.18 2.23 16.67
CA ILE A 52 10.75 2.10 17.00
C ILE A 52 10.29 0.63 17.11
N ASN A 53 9.15 0.39 17.75
CA ASN A 53 8.47 -0.90 17.77
C ASN A 53 6.95 -0.74 17.55
N VAL A 54 6.56 -0.63 16.28
CA VAL A 54 5.21 -0.23 15.86
C VAL A 54 4.52 -1.33 15.06
N THR A 55 4.63 -2.58 15.53
CA THR A 55 3.92 -3.70 14.93
C THR A 55 2.40 -3.56 15.05
N GLY A 56 1.67 -4.20 14.12
CA GLY A 56 0.20 -4.16 14.06
C GLY A 56 -0.38 -3.04 13.18
N TYR A 57 0.46 -2.32 12.43
CA TYR A 57 0.05 -1.35 11.42
C TYR A 57 0.59 -1.76 10.04
N PRO A 58 -0.13 -1.47 8.94
CA PRO A 58 0.42 -1.58 7.59
C PRO A 58 1.73 -0.78 7.47
N LEU A 59 2.71 -1.37 6.79
CA LEU A 59 4.07 -0.82 6.74
C LEU A 59 4.45 -0.45 5.31
N TRP A 60 4.81 0.81 5.12
CA TRP A 60 5.53 1.32 3.96
C TRP A 60 7.01 1.44 4.32
N ILE A 61 7.84 0.52 3.83
CA ILE A 61 9.26 0.48 4.18
C ILE A 61 10.14 1.03 3.05
N ALA A 62 11.06 1.92 3.38
CA ALA A 62 12.13 2.35 2.48
C ALA A 62 13.38 1.48 2.65
N ARG A 63 13.86 0.89 1.55
CA ARG A 63 15.15 0.20 1.48
C ARG A 63 15.63 0.09 0.04
N TYR A 64 16.69 0.82 -0.29
CA TYR A 64 17.17 0.95 -1.68
C TYR A 64 18.32 0.00 -2.00
N GLY A 65 18.54 -0.26 -3.29
CA GLY A 65 19.70 -1.03 -3.77
C GLY A 65 19.69 -2.52 -3.40
N VAL A 66 18.54 -3.05 -2.98
CA VAL A 66 18.37 -4.46 -2.57
C VAL A 66 17.26 -5.13 -3.37
N ASN A 67 17.30 -6.46 -3.47
CA ASN A 67 16.29 -7.24 -4.19
C ASN A 67 15.01 -7.48 -3.38
N SER A 68 15.06 -7.22 -2.07
CA SER A 68 13.94 -7.38 -1.12
C SER A 68 14.13 -6.42 0.06
N PRO A 69 13.05 -5.89 0.67
CA PRO A 69 13.16 -5.02 1.84
C PRO A 69 13.72 -5.74 3.07
N GLY A 70 13.74 -7.09 3.09
CA GLY A 70 14.22 -7.87 4.23
C GLY A 70 13.32 -7.80 5.47
N ILE A 71 12.10 -7.32 5.30
CA ILE A 71 10.97 -7.42 6.23
C ILE A 71 9.93 -8.27 5.53
N ASN A 72 9.18 -9.11 6.25
CA ASN A 72 8.16 -9.96 5.62
C ASN A 72 6.81 -9.25 5.51
N ASP A 73 6.35 -8.58 6.58
CA ASP A 73 5.00 -8.02 6.67
C ASP A 73 4.91 -6.56 6.17
N TRP A 74 5.60 -6.24 5.08
CA TRP A 74 5.47 -4.93 4.44
C TRP A 74 4.25 -4.89 3.52
N THR A 75 3.70 -3.70 3.37
CA THR A 75 2.54 -3.40 2.52
C THR A 75 2.97 -2.62 1.26
N ILE A 76 3.85 -1.63 1.45
CA ILE A 76 4.49 -0.88 0.37
C ILE A 76 6.00 -0.92 0.60
N TRP A 77 6.77 -1.11 -0.46
CA TRP A 77 8.22 -1.04 -0.46
C TRP A 77 8.68 0.08 -1.40
N GLN A 78 9.27 1.14 -0.83
CA GLN A 78 10.00 2.13 -1.59
C GLN A 78 11.40 1.60 -1.88
N TYR A 79 11.63 1.22 -3.13
CA TYR A 79 12.85 0.51 -3.53
C TYR A 79 13.89 1.41 -4.18
N THR A 80 13.52 2.65 -4.52
CA THR A 80 14.42 3.67 -5.06
C THR A 80 13.83 5.07 -4.86
N ASP A 81 14.71 6.04 -4.63
CA ASP A 81 14.48 7.49 -4.63
C ASP A 81 14.88 8.17 -5.96
N SER A 82 15.36 7.36 -6.90
CA SER A 82 16.09 7.78 -8.09
C SER A 82 15.53 7.16 -9.35
N GLY A 83 14.26 6.76 -9.31
CA GLY A 83 13.53 6.30 -10.47
C GLY A 83 13.28 7.40 -11.48
N SER A 84 12.82 6.97 -12.66
CA SER A 84 12.35 7.85 -13.73
C SER A 84 10.98 7.38 -14.17
N VAL A 85 9.99 8.27 -14.05
CA VAL A 85 8.60 8.00 -14.43
C VAL A 85 8.20 9.00 -15.50
N LYS A 86 7.69 8.49 -16.64
CA LYS A 86 7.23 9.34 -17.73
C LYS A 86 6.18 10.33 -17.23
N GLY A 87 6.44 11.62 -17.45
CA GLY A 87 5.55 12.70 -17.01
C GLY A 87 5.98 13.36 -15.71
N ILE A 88 7.02 12.87 -15.02
CA ILE A 88 7.60 13.52 -13.85
C ILE A 88 9.05 13.89 -14.15
N ASN A 89 9.41 15.15 -13.92
CA ASN A 89 10.76 15.65 -14.11
C ASN A 89 11.62 15.35 -12.88
N GLY A 90 12.88 14.94 -13.12
CA GLY A 90 13.83 14.64 -12.07
C GLY A 90 13.75 13.21 -11.55
N LYS A 91 14.47 12.97 -10.46
CA LYS A 91 14.48 11.70 -9.73
C LYS A 91 13.22 11.59 -8.89
N VAL A 92 12.61 10.42 -8.89
CA VAL A 92 11.38 10.17 -8.14
C VAL A 92 11.46 8.91 -7.31
N ASP A 93 10.77 8.93 -6.18
CA ASP A 93 10.51 7.75 -5.38
C ASP A 93 9.64 6.76 -6.14
N VAL A 94 10.03 5.50 -6.15
CA VAL A 94 9.26 4.44 -6.78
C VAL A 94 9.01 3.30 -5.80
N ASN A 95 7.75 2.86 -5.80
CA ASN A 95 7.18 1.99 -4.80
C ASN A 95 6.61 0.72 -5.45
N LYS A 96 6.69 -0.39 -4.73
CA LYS A 96 5.92 -1.61 -5.00
C LYS A 96 4.92 -1.79 -3.87
N ALA A 97 3.65 -1.97 -4.18
CA ALA A 97 2.64 -2.33 -3.19
C ALA A 97 2.29 -3.80 -3.34
N VAL A 98 1.91 -4.46 -2.25
CA VAL A 98 1.35 -5.81 -2.32
C VAL A 98 -0.04 -5.75 -2.97
N ASP A 99 -0.29 -6.64 -3.92
CA ASP A 99 -1.53 -6.67 -4.71
C ASP A 99 -2.78 -6.70 -3.84
N SER A 100 -2.80 -7.54 -2.79
CA SER A 100 -3.93 -7.67 -1.87
C SER A 100 -4.26 -6.36 -1.13
N PHE A 101 -3.27 -5.51 -0.89
CA PHE A 101 -3.52 -4.19 -0.30
C PHE A 101 -4.17 -3.25 -1.30
N LEU A 102 -3.71 -3.25 -2.56
CA LEU A 102 -4.32 -2.44 -3.62
C LEU A 102 -5.76 -2.88 -3.91
N TYR A 103 -6.02 -4.20 -3.96
CA TYR A 103 -7.36 -4.75 -4.14
C TYR A 103 -8.23 -4.59 -2.88
N GLY A 104 -7.68 -4.71 -1.67
CA GLY A 104 -8.42 -4.47 -0.43
C GLY A 104 -8.80 -3.00 -0.18
N LEU A 105 -8.25 -2.08 -0.97
CA LEU A 105 -8.65 -0.68 -0.99
C LEU A 105 -9.72 -0.38 -2.05
N THR A 106 -9.96 -1.28 -3.02
CA THR A 106 -11.17 -1.23 -3.84
C THR A 106 -12.29 -1.66 -2.91
N GLU A 107 -13.16 -0.74 -2.50
CA GLU A 107 -14.43 -1.16 -1.92
C GLU A 107 -15.03 -2.18 -2.89
N GLU A 108 -15.48 -3.35 -2.38
CA GLU A 108 -16.23 -4.25 -3.24
C GLU A 108 -17.35 -3.43 -3.91
N PRO A 109 -17.59 -3.62 -5.22
CA PRO A 109 -18.72 -2.96 -5.85
C PRO A 109 -19.96 -3.26 -5.00
N PRO A 110 -20.85 -2.28 -4.79
CA PRO A 110 -22.01 -2.49 -3.94
C PRO A 110 -22.71 -3.76 -4.42
N THR A 111 -22.93 -4.69 -3.48
CA THR A 111 -23.75 -5.88 -3.71
C THR A 111 -25.19 -5.40 -3.88
N ASP A 112 -25.51 -4.94 -5.09
CA ASP A 112 -26.88 -4.67 -5.48
C ASP A 112 -27.66 -5.99 -5.42
N PRO A 113 -28.78 -6.08 -4.68
CA PRO A 113 -29.55 -7.29 -4.62
C PRO A 113 -30.23 -7.53 -5.97
N GLU A 114 -29.96 -8.70 -6.56
CA GLU A 114 -30.59 -9.27 -7.76
C GLU A 114 -30.42 -8.50 -9.08
N THR A 115 -29.47 -8.94 -9.89
CA THR A 115 -29.67 -8.94 -11.35
C THR A 115 -30.09 -10.36 -11.78
N PRO A 116 -31.20 -10.52 -12.50
CA PRO A 116 -31.74 -11.84 -12.81
C PRO A 116 -30.84 -12.60 -13.81
N ASP A 117 -30.75 -13.91 -13.61
CA ASP A 117 -30.03 -14.87 -14.46
C ASP A 117 -30.31 -14.61 -15.96
N LEU A 118 -29.29 -14.17 -16.69
CA LEU A 118 -29.36 -14.09 -18.15
C LEU A 118 -29.11 -15.48 -18.73
N GLN A 119 -30.17 -16.14 -19.20
CA GLN A 119 -30.07 -17.35 -19.99
C GLN A 119 -29.42 -17.06 -21.35
N VAL A 120 -28.31 -17.73 -21.63
CA VAL A 120 -27.56 -17.60 -22.89
C VAL A 120 -28.16 -18.52 -23.96
N THR A 121 -28.64 -17.93 -25.04
CA THR A 121 -28.92 -18.63 -26.31
C THR A 121 -28.26 -17.90 -27.49
N GLY A 122 -27.32 -18.58 -28.16
CA GLY A 122 -27.06 -18.48 -29.60
C GLY A 122 -26.22 -17.33 -30.16
N ASP A 123 -25.05 -17.70 -30.68
CA ASP A 123 -24.31 -17.18 -31.85
C ASP A 123 -23.83 -15.72 -31.96
N THR A 124 -22.49 -15.61 -31.84
CA THR A 124 -21.53 -14.76 -32.57
C THR A 124 -21.85 -13.27 -32.80
N ALA A 125 -21.40 -12.42 -31.86
CA ALA A 125 -20.49 -11.27 -32.10
C ALA A 125 -20.26 -10.52 -30.77
N TYR A 126 -19.01 -10.36 -30.34
CA TYR A 126 -18.67 -9.42 -29.25
C TYR A 126 -17.75 -8.32 -29.79
N SER A 127 -18.28 -7.11 -29.88
CA SER A 127 -17.48 -5.89 -29.91
C SER A 127 -16.97 -5.62 -28.50
N VAL A 128 -15.66 -5.77 -28.28
CA VAL A 128 -15.02 -5.42 -27.01
C VAL A 128 -14.87 -3.90 -26.95
N THR A 129 -15.68 -3.22 -26.14
CA THR A 129 -15.40 -1.85 -25.67
C THR A 129 -14.40 -1.89 -24.50
N LYS A 130 -13.69 -0.78 -24.31
CA LYS A 130 -12.34 -0.59 -23.76
C LYS A 130 -12.04 -1.06 -22.31
N ASP A 131 -12.87 -1.85 -21.64
CA ASP A 131 -12.77 -2.07 -20.19
C ASP A 131 -12.79 -3.54 -19.73
N VAL A 132 -12.22 -4.47 -20.50
CA VAL A 132 -11.96 -5.83 -19.99
C VAL A 132 -10.50 -5.93 -19.52
N PHE A 133 -10.34 -5.94 -18.21
CA PHE A 133 -9.07 -6.18 -17.49
C PHE A 133 -8.43 -7.48 -17.96
N LEU A 134 -7.25 -7.37 -18.58
CA LEU A 134 -6.37 -8.50 -18.89
C LEU A 134 -5.75 -9.02 -17.59
N ASN A 135 -6.33 -10.07 -17.01
CA ASN A 135 -5.58 -10.94 -16.12
C ASN A 135 -5.87 -12.40 -16.49
N GLN A 136 -4.78 -13.17 -16.65
CA GLN A 136 -4.66 -14.57 -17.11
C GLN A 136 -4.62 -14.77 -18.64
N ILE A 137 -3.43 -15.02 -19.21
CA ILE A 137 -2.93 -16.26 -19.89
C ILE A 137 -1.38 -16.07 -19.99
N GLY A 138 -0.48 -16.86 -19.38
CA GLY A 138 -0.13 -18.25 -19.68
C GLY A 138 1.22 -18.29 -20.40
N ARG A 139 2.21 -19.00 -19.84
CA ARG A 139 3.53 -19.25 -20.45
C ARG A 139 3.40 -19.95 -21.81
N ALA A 140 4.22 -19.54 -22.76
CA ALA A 140 4.84 -20.38 -23.79
C ALA A 140 6.22 -19.80 -24.10
#